data_AF-A0A924KK24-F1
#
_entry.id   AF-A0A924KK24-F1
#
_cell.length_a   1.000
_cell.length_b   1.000
_cell.length_c   1.000
_cell.angle_alpha   90.00
_cell.angle_beta   90.00
_cell.angle_gamma   90.00
#
_symmetry.space_group_name_H-M   'P 1'
#
loop_
_entity.id
_entity.type
_entity.pdbx_description
1 polymer ?
#
loop_
_entity_poly.entity_id
_entity_poly.type
_entity_poly.pdbx_seq_one_letter_code
_entity_poly.pdbx_strand_id
1 'polypeptide(L)'
;MKFLMLFCIAAHFAGAAIASGAGDDRNMPREFWWYWDRLAEQLPAPAPGVGAAVLVTHVIFSGQGYTLQPRRSALRLPHGIVTMPVIHVEVDPGRPFAANAAQSDALLAGVLDAVRRGSSTWVQLDFEARRSQREFWRTAVQRIKAALPSGVRLSVTALASWCYEDRWIGDAPVDEIVPMYFRLKQARQDYILRSSVGVSEPRCATAYGVADDEPDWSVVLPGRRYVFLGQRGRPNADPQRSSLP
;
A
#
# COMPACT_ATOMS: atom_id res chain seq x y z
N MET A 1 -38.22 -31.10 54.37
CA MET A 1 -37.14 -30.11 54.21
C MET A 1 -35.96 -30.74 53.48
N LYS A 2 -35.75 -30.39 52.21
CA LYS A 2 -34.46 -30.43 51.51
C LYS A 2 -34.63 -29.66 50.20
N PHE A 3 -34.20 -28.40 50.22
CA PHE A 3 -34.04 -27.56 49.03
C PHE A 3 -32.90 -28.16 48.19
N LEU A 4 -33.14 -28.47 46.92
CA LEU A 4 -32.07 -28.78 45.97
C LEU A 4 -31.99 -27.61 44.98
N MET A 5 -30.94 -26.82 45.13
CA MET A 5 -30.58 -25.71 44.25
C MET A 5 -30.31 -26.21 42.83
N LEU A 6 -31.01 -25.62 41.85
CA LEU A 6 -30.70 -25.71 40.44
C LEU A 6 -29.55 -24.74 40.13
N PHE A 7 -28.37 -25.25 39.78
CA PHE A 7 -27.27 -24.43 39.28
C PHE A 7 -27.46 -24.20 37.77
N CYS A 8 -27.68 -22.95 37.38
CA CYS A 8 -27.60 -22.50 35.98
C CYS A 8 -26.14 -22.48 35.52
N ILE A 9 -25.77 -23.37 34.62
CA ILE A 9 -24.48 -23.30 33.91
C ILE A 9 -24.65 -22.35 32.72
N ALA A 10 -24.17 -21.12 32.87
CA ALA A 10 -24.07 -20.17 31.76
C ALA A 10 -22.83 -20.52 30.91
N ALA A 11 -23.06 -21.16 29.76
CA ALA A 11 -22.03 -21.44 28.77
C ALA A 11 -21.51 -20.12 28.17
N HIS A 12 -20.35 -19.67 28.62
CA HIS A 12 -19.61 -18.59 27.98
C HIS A 12 -18.96 -19.14 26.71
N PHE A 13 -19.57 -18.85 25.56
CA PHE A 13 -18.88 -18.92 24.27
C PHE A 13 -17.85 -17.79 24.22
N ALA A 14 -16.65 -18.04 24.73
CA ALA A 14 -15.49 -17.23 24.41
C ALA A 14 -15.15 -17.48 22.93
N GLY A 15 -15.68 -16.62 22.06
CA GLY A 15 -15.27 -16.56 20.67
C GLY A 15 -13.78 -16.19 20.61
N ALA A 16 -12.92 -17.19 20.48
CA ALA A 16 -11.55 -16.97 20.09
C ALA A 16 -11.57 -16.40 18.67
N ALA A 17 -11.43 -15.08 18.55
CA ALA A 17 -11.07 -14.46 17.30
C ALA A 17 -9.71 -15.04 16.89
N ILE A 18 -9.72 -15.98 15.96
CA ILE A 18 -8.51 -16.42 15.28
C ILE A 18 -8.03 -15.18 14.53
N ALA A 19 -7.07 -14.48 15.11
CA ALA A 19 -6.18 -13.61 14.37
C ALA A 19 -5.53 -14.52 13.33
N SER A 20 -6.09 -14.56 12.12
CA SER A 20 -5.44 -15.16 10.96
C SER A 20 -4.11 -14.45 10.84
N GLY A 21 -3.05 -15.13 11.31
CA GLY A 21 -1.74 -14.56 11.42
C GLY A 21 -1.36 -13.94 10.09
N ALA A 22 -0.76 -12.76 10.14
CA ALA A 22 0.16 -12.30 9.12
C ALA A 22 1.30 -13.33 9.06
N GLY A 23 1.02 -14.47 8.41
CA GLY A 23 1.98 -15.51 8.14
C GLY A 23 3.01 -14.87 7.24
N ASP A 24 4.23 -14.80 7.77
CA ASP A 24 5.43 -14.54 6.98
C ASP A 24 5.42 -15.55 5.84
N ASP A 25 5.00 -15.09 4.66
CA ASP A 25 5.06 -15.88 3.45
C ASP A 25 6.55 -16.09 3.20
N ARG A 26 7.07 -17.25 3.63
CA ARG A 26 8.50 -17.57 3.59
C ARG A 26 9.06 -17.52 2.16
N ASN A 27 8.18 -17.54 1.16
CA ASN A 27 8.52 -17.45 -0.25
C ASN A 27 8.61 -15.99 -0.75
N MET A 28 8.21 -15.00 0.05
CA MET A 28 8.29 -13.58 -0.30
C MET A 28 9.62 -12.96 0.16
N PRO A 29 10.35 -12.27 -0.74
CA PRO A 29 11.55 -11.51 -0.41
C PRO A 29 11.38 -10.55 0.76
N ARG A 30 12.36 -10.49 1.66
CA ARG A 30 12.38 -9.53 2.78
C ARG A 30 12.45 -8.07 2.33
N GLU A 31 12.94 -7.85 1.10
CA GLU A 31 13.02 -6.54 0.48
C GLU A 31 12.42 -6.56 -0.92
N PHE A 32 11.69 -5.50 -1.26
CA PHE A 32 11.21 -5.21 -2.60
C PHE A 32 11.72 -3.85 -3.05
N TRP A 33 12.20 -3.73 -4.28
CA TRP A 33 12.37 -2.44 -4.92
C TRP A 33 11.08 -2.07 -5.67
N TRP A 34 10.65 -0.83 -5.48
CA TRP A 34 9.42 -0.30 -6.05
C TRP A 34 9.72 0.49 -7.32
N TYR A 35 9.19 0.03 -8.45
CA TYR A 35 9.50 0.51 -9.80
C TYR A 35 8.36 1.35 -10.39
N TRP A 36 8.53 2.68 -10.36
CA TRP A 36 7.66 3.64 -11.05
C TRP A 36 7.62 3.43 -12.57
N ASP A 37 6.58 3.97 -13.21
CA ASP A 37 6.45 4.03 -14.68
C ASP A 37 7.44 5.05 -15.25
N ARG A 38 8.68 4.59 -15.39
CA ARG A 38 9.82 5.29 -15.98
C ARG A 38 10.42 4.43 -17.08
N LEU A 39 11.23 5.07 -17.94
CA LEU A 39 12.00 4.37 -18.95
C LEU A 39 12.84 3.27 -18.30
N ALA A 40 12.79 2.06 -18.85
CA ALA A 40 13.42 0.89 -18.24
C ALA A 40 14.94 1.04 -18.12
N GLU A 41 15.59 1.75 -19.04
CA GLU A 41 17.02 2.07 -19.02
C GLU A 41 17.44 2.97 -17.84
N GLN A 42 16.49 3.68 -17.21
CA GLN A 42 16.76 4.51 -16.03
C GLN A 42 16.59 3.74 -14.72
N LEU A 43 16.13 2.49 -14.78
CA LEU A 43 15.80 1.68 -13.62
C LEU A 43 16.86 0.59 -13.44
N PRO A 44 17.43 0.45 -12.23
CA PRO A 44 18.42 -0.57 -11.95
C PRO A 44 17.77 -1.97 -11.95
N ALA A 45 18.52 -2.98 -12.36
CA ALA A 45 18.13 -4.37 -12.13
C ALA A 45 18.13 -4.64 -10.61
N PRO A 46 17.14 -5.38 -10.08
CA PRO A 46 17.08 -5.70 -8.65
C PRO A 46 18.28 -6.55 -8.24
N ALA A 47 18.79 -6.33 -7.02
CA ALA A 47 19.84 -7.16 -6.45
C ALA A 47 19.37 -8.61 -6.23
N PRO A 48 20.28 -9.60 -6.19
CA PRO A 48 19.90 -10.99 -5.89
C PRO A 48 19.12 -11.09 -4.57
N GLY A 49 17.99 -11.80 -4.59
CA GLY A 49 17.13 -11.97 -3.40
C GLY A 49 16.18 -10.80 -3.12
N VAL A 50 16.23 -9.71 -3.90
CA VAL A 50 15.30 -8.58 -3.82
C VAL A 50 14.15 -8.78 -4.81
N GLY A 51 12.91 -8.62 -4.34
CA GLY A 51 11.72 -8.65 -5.19
C GLY A 51 11.50 -7.34 -5.94
N ALA A 52 10.64 -7.37 -6.96
CA ALA A 52 10.27 -6.18 -7.73
C ALA A 52 8.78 -5.87 -7.55
N ALA A 53 8.44 -4.76 -6.89
CA ALA A 53 7.10 -4.21 -6.87
C ALA A 53 6.96 -3.25 -8.07
N VAL A 54 6.23 -3.64 -9.11
CA VAL A 54 6.25 -2.94 -10.40
C VAL A 54 4.93 -2.28 -10.67
N LEU A 55 4.94 -0.95 -10.88
CA LEU A 55 3.76 -0.23 -11.37
C LEU A 55 3.40 -0.75 -12.77
N VAL A 56 2.26 -1.43 -12.87
CA VAL A 56 1.74 -1.99 -14.14
C VAL A 56 0.57 -1.19 -14.71
N THR A 57 -0.22 -0.55 -13.85
CA THR A 57 -1.36 0.26 -14.25
C THR A 57 -1.46 1.50 -13.35
N HIS A 58 -1.62 2.66 -13.96
CA HIS A 58 -2.00 3.89 -13.29
C HIS A 58 -3.50 4.16 -13.56
N VAL A 59 -4.29 4.25 -12.48
CA VAL A 59 -5.70 4.59 -12.51
C VAL A 59 -5.84 6.06 -12.12
N ILE A 60 -6.29 6.89 -13.05
CA ILE A 60 -6.47 8.33 -12.81
C ILE A 60 -7.95 8.63 -12.76
N PHE A 61 -8.46 9.11 -11.62
CA PHE A 61 -9.83 9.59 -11.48
C PHE A 61 -9.89 11.09 -11.73
N SER A 62 -10.75 11.52 -12.66
CA SER A 62 -10.92 12.93 -13.00
C SER A 62 -12.39 13.25 -13.30
N GLY A 63 -13.00 14.10 -12.47
CA GLY A 63 -14.42 14.39 -12.59
C GLY A 63 -15.27 13.14 -12.34
N GLN A 64 -16.22 12.92 -13.25
CA GLN A 64 -17.07 11.72 -13.30
C GLN A 64 -16.39 10.52 -13.98
N GLY A 65 -15.25 10.74 -14.64
CA GLY A 65 -14.57 9.75 -15.46
C GLY A 65 -13.32 9.16 -14.80
N TYR A 66 -12.64 8.33 -15.57
CA TYR A 66 -11.38 7.72 -15.22
C TYR A 66 -10.52 7.47 -16.46
N THR A 67 -9.21 7.30 -16.27
CA THR A 67 -8.28 6.79 -17.28
C THR A 67 -7.53 5.61 -16.69
N LEU A 68 -7.42 4.53 -17.45
CA LEU A 68 -6.54 3.40 -17.14
C LEU A 68 -5.32 3.51 -18.07
N GLN A 69 -4.17 3.83 -17.50
CA GLN A 69 -2.93 3.95 -18.22
C GLN A 69 -2.00 2.78 -17.86
N PRO A 70 -1.79 1.81 -18.77
CA PRO A 70 -0.77 0.80 -18.57
C PRO A 70 0.62 1.43 -18.46
N ARG A 71 1.53 0.72 -17.81
CA ARG A 71 2.96 1.08 -17.81
C ARG A 71 3.45 1.30 -19.25
N ARG A 72 4.13 2.42 -19.50
CA ARG A 72 4.54 2.86 -20.84
C ARG A 72 5.83 2.19 -21.31
N SER A 73 6.72 1.83 -20.38
CA SER A 73 7.99 1.19 -20.69
C SER A 73 8.07 -0.21 -20.12
N ALA A 74 8.22 -1.24 -20.95
CA ALA A 74 8.42 -2.61 -20.49
C ALA A 74 9.71 -2.73 -19.64
N LEU A 75 9.59 -3.20 -18.41
CA LEU A 75 10.72 -3.43 -17.52
C LEU A 75 11.24 -4.86 -17.75
N ARG A 76 12.50 -5.02 -18.14
CA ARG A 76 13.13 -6.34 -18.22
C ARG A 76 13.70 -6.70 -16.86
N LEU A 77 13.06 -7.64 -16.18
CA LEU A 77 13.55 -8.18 -14.92
C LEU A 77 14.32 -9.48 -15.16
N PRO A 78 15.36 -9.77 -14.35
CA PRO A 78 16.00 -11.07 -14.37
C PRO A 78 15.00 -12.21 -14.15
N HIS A 79 15.25 -13.37 -14.77
CA HIS A 79 14.42 -14.55 -14.56
C HIS A 79 14.42 -14.97 -13.08
N GLY A 80 13.27 -15.44 -12.58
CA GLY A 80 13.12 -15.94 -11.21
C GLY A 80 12.94 -14.86 -10.13
N ILE A 81 12.94 -13.57 -10.48
CA ILE A 81 12.62 -12.50 -9.52
C ILE A 81 11.13 -12.55 -9.19
N VAL A 82 10.82 -12.58 -7.89
CA VAL A 82 9.45 -12.40 -7.41
C VAL A 82 8.98 -11.00 -7.77
N THR A 83 7.96 -10.94 -8.63
CA THR A 83 7.38 -9.69 -9.10
C THR A 83 6.01 -9.50 -8.47
N MET A 84 5.74 -8.34 -7.90
CA MET A 84 4.44 -7.94 -7.39
C MET A 84 3.87 -6.83 -8.29
N PRO A 85 2.77 -7.06 -9.01
CA PRO A 85 2.11 -5.99 -9.76
C PRO A 85 1.56 -4.92 -8.80
N VAL A 86 1.78 -3.65 -9.14
CA VAL A 86 1.29 -2.49 -8.41
C VAL A 86 0.32 -1.71 -9.28
N ILE A 87 -0.79 -1.30 -8.67
CA ILE A 87 -1.77 -0.36 -9.23
C ILE A 87 -1.67 0.94 -8.46
N HIS A 88 -1.23 2.01 -9.13
CA HIS A 88 -1.22 3.35 -8.54
C HIS A 88 -2.53 4.05 -8.87
N VAL A 89 -3.12 4.73 -7.89
CA VAL A 89 -4.35 5.50 -8.03
C VAL A 89 -4.07 6.96 -7.77
N GLU A 90 -4.33 7.80 -8.76
CA GLU A 90 -4.28 9.26 -8.64
C GLU A 90 -5.69 9.83 -8.76
N VAL A 91 -5.98 10.83 -7.93
CA VAL A 91 -7.18 11.67 -8.08
C VAL A 91 -6.73 13.04 -8.56
N ASP A 92 -7.19 13.41 -9.76
CA ASP A 92 -6.90 14.70 -10.38
C ASP A 92 -7.31 15.85 -9.45
N PRO A 93 -6.37 16.69 -8.97
CA PRO A 93 -6.69 17.77 -8.05
C PRO A 93 -7.46 18.92 -8.73
N GLY A 94 -7.47 19.00 -10.06
CA GLY A 94 -8.14 20.03 -10.85
C GLY A 94 -9.61 19.74 -11.14
N ARG A 95 -10.11 18.56 -10.80
CA ARG A 95 -11.50 18.16 -11.06
C ARG A 95 -12.14 17.53 -9.80
N PRO A 96 -13.45 17.74 -9.56
CA PRO A 96 -14.13 17.09 -8.44
C PRO A 96 -14.08 15.56 -8.55
N PHE A 97 -13.71 14.87 -7.48
CA PHE A 97 -13.77 13.41 -7.41
C PHE A 97 -15.21 12.94 -7.20
N ALA A 98 -15.74 12.18 -8.17
CA ALA A 98 -17.14 11.74 -8.15
C ALA A 98 -17.44 10.57 -7.20
N ALA A 99 -16.45 9.73 -6.89
CA ALA A 99 -16.61 8.51 -6.09
C ALA A 99 -17.75 7.60 -6.58
N ASN A 100 -17.92 7.49 -7.90
CA ASN A 100 -19.05 6.80 -8.51
C ASN A 100 -18.75 5.33 -8.85
N ALA A 101 -19.79 4.59 -9.27
CA ALA A 101 -19.68 3.17 -9.62
C ALA A 101 -18.66 2.94 -10.75
N ALA A 102 -18.64 3.80 -11.78
CA ALA A 102 -17.72 3.67 -12.91
C ALA A 102 -16.24 3.74 -12.47
N GLN A 103 -15.90 4.65 -11.56
CA GLN A 103 -14.55 4.75 -10.97
C GLN A 103 -14.21 3.52 -10.12
N SER A 104 -15.17 3.03 -9.32
CA SER A 104 -14.99 1.83 -8.50
C SER A 104 -14.78 0.57 -9.36
N ASP A 105 -15.56 0.42 -10.43
CA ASP A 105 -15.47 -0.69 -11.38
C ASP A 105 -14.17 -0.65 -12.19
N ALA A 106 -13.71 0.53 -12.58
CA ALA A 106 -12.43 0.71 -13.26
C ALA A 106 -11.25 0.27 -12.40
N LEU A 107 -11.25 0.63 -11.12
CA LEU A 107 -10.21 0.21 -10.19
C LEU A 107 -10.21 -1.30 -9.96
N LEU A 108 -11.40 -1.88 -9.75
CA LEU A 108 -11.55 -3.33 -9.64
C LEU A 108 -11.02 -4.04 -10.89
N ALA A 109 -11.43 -3.59 -12.08
CA ALA A 109 -10.98 -4.15 -13.34
C ALA A 109 -9.46 -4.05 -13.50
N GLY A 110 -8.85 -2.90 -13.17
CA GLY A 110 -7.41 -2.70 -13.22
C GLY A 110 -6.63 -3.66 -12.31
N VAL A 111 -7.13 -3.92 -11.10
CA VAL A 111 -6.52 -4.88 -10.17
C VAL A 111 -6.64 -6.31 -10.67
N LEU A 112 -7.84 -6.74 -11.09
CA LEU A 112 -8.07 -8.11 -11.58
C LEU A 112 -7.27 -8.40 -12.86
N ASP A 113 -7.17 -7.43 -13.74
CA ASP A 113 -6.39 -7.51 -14.97
C ASP A 113 -4.88 -7.62 -14.68
N ALA A 114 -4.38 -6.90 -13.67
CA ALA A 114 -3.00 -7.03 -13.20
C ALA A 114 -2.69 -8.42 -12.61
N VAL A 115 -3.60 -8.96 -11.80
CA VAL A 115 -3.50 -10.32 -11.26
C VAL A 115 -3.50 -11.36 -12.37
N ARG A 116 -4.40 -11.22 -13.35
CA ARG A 116 -4.53 -12.16 -14.48
C ARG A 116 -3.30 -12.20 -15.39
N ARG A 117 -2.62 -11.07 -15.59
CA ARG A 117 -1.41 -11.00 -16.41
C ARG A 117 -0.14 -11.41 -15.66
N GLY A 118 -0.13 -11.27 -14.35
CA GLY A 118 0.99 -11.64 -13.51
C GLY A 118 1.01 -13.13 -13.20
N SER A 119 2.15 -13.61 -12.71
CA SER A 119 2.28 -14.93 -12.10
C SER A 119 2.36 -14.84 -10.56
N SER A 120 2.11 -13.65 -10.00
CA SER A 120 2.24 -13.37 -8.58
C SER A 120 1.00 -13.78 -7.81
N THR A 121 1.20 -14.34 -6.62
CA THR A 121 0.12 -14.52 -5.61
C THR A 121 -0.16 -13.24 -4.84
N TRP A 122 0.45 -12.11 -5.23
CA TRP A 122 0.28 -10.82 -4.58
C TRP A 122 -0.07 -9.75 -5.61
N VAL A 123 -0.85 -8.77 -5.19
CA VAL A 123 -1.04 -7.49 -5.89
C VAL A 123 -1.01 -6.37 -4.87
N GLN A 124 -0.41 -5.23 -5.23
CA GLN A 124 -0.37 -4.06 -4.37
C GLN A 124 -1.23 -2.93 -4.95
N LEU A 125 -2.05 -2.33 -4.10
CA LEU A 125 -2.78 -1.11 -4.40
C LEU A 125 -2.10 0.08 -3.72
N ASP A 126 -1.60 0.99 -4.51
CA ASP A 126 -1.03 2.26 -4.06
C ASP A 126 -2.05 3.39 -4.25
N PHE A 127 -2.76 3.73 -3.17
CA PHE A 127 -3.80 4.77 -3.19
C PHE A 127 -3.76 5.62 -1.92
N GLU A 128 -3.09 6.77 -2.01
CA GLU A 128 -2.96 7.78 -0.95
C GLU A 128 -4.27 8.58 -0.72
N ALA A 129 -5.31 7.90 -0.25
CA ALA A 129 -6.63 8.48 -0.07
C ALA A 129 -6.66 9.64 0.95
N ARG A 130 -7.14 10.81 0.51
CA ARG A 130 -7.50 11.93 1.39
C ARG A 130 -8.68 11.54 2.28
N ARG A 131 -8.93 12.32 3.34
CA ARG A 131 -10.06 12.09 4.26
C ARG A 131 -11.41 11.95 3.54
N SER A 132 -11.68 12.79 2.54
CA SER A 132 -12.90 12.74 1.72
C SER A 132 -13.01 11.51 0.81
N GLN A 133 -11.92 10.78 0.59
CA GLN A 133 -11.84 9.62 -0.32
C GLN A 133 -11.89 8.29 0.42
N ARG A 134 -11.85 8.29 1.77
CA ARG A 134 -11.72 7.08 2.59
C ARG A 134 -12.89 6.11 2.45
N GLU A 135 -14.11 6.64 2.33
CA GLU A 135 -15.29 5.78 2.15
C GLU A 135 -15.20 5.03 0.82
N PHE A 136 -14.89 5.74 -0.27
CA PHE A 136 -14.62 5.11 -1.56
C PHE A 136 -13.48 4.09 -1.47
N TRP A 137 -12.36 4.44 -0.82
CA TRP A 137 -11.22 3.53 -0.63
C TRP A 137 -11.64 2.24 0.07
N ARG A 138 -12.39 2.33 1.18
CA ARG A 138 -12.83 1.15 1.95
C ARG A 138 -13.73 0.25 1.14
N THR A 139 -14.73 0.84 0.47
CA THR A 139 -15.65 0.11 -0.39
C THR A 139 -14.90 -0.56 -1.55
N ALA A 140 -13.97 0.15 -2.19
CA ALA A 140 -13.16 -0.40 -3.26
C ALA A 140 -12.28 -1.57 -2.77
N VAL A 141 -11.59 -1.42 -1.64
CA VAL A 141 -10.74 -2.48 -1.07
C VAL A 141 -11.56 -3.72 -0.68
N GLN A 142 -12.75 -3.53 -0.09
CA GLN A 142 -13.66 -4.64 0.20
C GLN A 142 -14.08 -5.38 -1.08
N ARG A 143 -14.49 -4.62 -2.12
CA ARG A 143 -14.87 -5.20 -3.42
C ARG A 143 -13.72 -5.94 -4.09
N ILE A 144 -12.52 -5.34 -4.07
CA ILE A 144 -11.30 -5.97 -4.61
C ILE A 144 -11.03 -7.27 -3.87
N LYS A 145 -10.95 -7.24 -2.53
CA LYS A 145 -10.64 -8.44 -1.75
C LYS A 145 -11.65 -9.57 -1.99
N ALA A 146 -12.93 -9.24 -2.10
CA ALA A 146 -13.99 -10.22 -2.38
C ALA A 146 -13.90 -10.83 -3.79
N ALA A 147 -13.32 -10.11 -4.75
CA ALA A 147 -13.22 -10.54 -6.15
C ALA A 147 -11.88 -11.21 -6.50
N LEU A 148 -10.86 -11.06 -5.65
CA LEU A 148 -9.55 -11.67 -5.88
C LEU A 148 -9.67 -13.22 -5.91
N PRO A 149 -8.97 -13.90 -6.84
CA PRO A 149 -8.91 -15.36 -6.84
C PRO A 149 -8.40 -15.90 -5.49
N SER A 150 -8.86 -17.10 -5.13
CA SER A 150 -8.39 -17.77 -3.91
C SER A 150 -6.86 -17.92 -3.94
N GLY A 151 -6.21 -17.58 -2.82
CA GLY A 151 -4.75 -17.59 -2.70
C GLY A 151 -4.05 -16.31 -3.17
N VAL A 152 -4.75 -15.34 -3.77
CA VAL A 152 -4.17 -14.03 -4.08
C VAL A 152 -4.32 -13.08 -2.89
N ARG A 153 -3.20 -12.47 -2.49
CA ARG A 153 -3.09 -11.54 -1.36
C ARG A 153 -3.04 -10.09 -1.86
N LEU A 154 -3.65 -9.19 -1.07
CA LEU A 154 -3.73 -7.76 -1.34
C LEU A 154 -2.84 -6.99 -0.35
N SER A 155 -1.79 -6.36 -0.87
CA SER A 155 -0.99 -5.37 -0.15
C SER A 155 -1.51 -3.96 -0.47
N VAL A 156 -1.43 -3.04 0.48
CA VAL A 156 -1.76 -1.61 0.24
C VAL A 156 -0.65 -0.72 0.76
N THR A 157 -0.36 0.37 0.07
CA THR A 157 0.44 1.46 0.66
C THR A 157 -0.43 2.29 1.61
N ALA A 158 0.21 2.92 2.58
CA ALA A 158 -0.43 3.82 3.53
C ALA A 158 0.47 5.03 3.78
N LEU A 159 -0.13 6.19 4.04
CA LEU A 159 0.63 7.30 4.62
C LEU A 159 1.07 6.92 6.04
N ALA A 160 2.26 7.37 6.47
CA ALA A 160 2.75 7.11 7.82
C ALA A 160 1.72 7.49 8.90
N SER A 161 1.00 8.61 8.72
CA SER A 161 -0.03 9.07 9.65
C SER A 161 -1.14 8.05 9.92
N TRP A 162 -1.46 7.20 8.96
CA TRP A 162 -2.51 6.18 9.11
C TRP A 162 -2.13 5.10 10.13
N CYS A 163 -0.85 4.98 10.47
CA CYS A 163 -0.32 3.97 11.38
C CYS A 163 -0.04 4.50 12.80
N TYR A 164 -0.30 5.79 13.06
CA TYR A 164 -0.09 6.42 14.37
C TYR A 164 -1.35 7.19 14.82
N GLU A 165 -1.52 8.43 14.36
CA GLU A 165 -2.59 9.33 14.83
C GLU A 165 -3.93 9.17 14.10
N ASP A 166 -3.93 8.66 12.86
CA ASP A 166 -5.11 8.63 11.98
C ASP A 166 -5.46 7.20 11.55
N ARG A 167 -5.72 6.34 12.53
CA ARG A 167 -5.85 4.87 12.37
C ARG A 167 -7.17 4.41 11.75
N TRP A 168 -7.48 4.89 10.55
CA TRP A 168 -8.75 4.63 9.89
C TRP A 168 -8.76 3.34 9.05
N ILE A 169 -7.59 2.71 8.86
CA ILE A 169 -7.35 1.52 8.04
C ILE A 169 -7.31 0.19 8.83
N GLY A 170 -7.44 0.23 10.16
CA GLY A 170 -7.24 -0.93 11.04
C GLY A 170 -8.11 -2.16 10.72
N ASP A 171 -9.32 -1.94 10.18
CA ASP A 171 -10.27 -3.01 9.82
C ASP A 171 -10.31 -3.32 8.31
N ALA A 172 -9.42 -2.73 7.51
CA ALA A 172 -9.40 -2.97 6.06
C ALA A 172 -9.10 -4.44 5.75
N PRO A 173 -9.82 -5.12 4.83
CA PRO A 173 -9.60 -6.54 4.53
C PRO A 173 -8.40 -6.74 3.59
N VAL A 174 -7.22 -6.34 4.04
CA VAL A 174 -5.94 -6.42 3.31
C VAL A 174 -4.96 -7.37 4.03
N ASP A 175 -4.03 -7.95 3.29
CA ASP A 175 -3.07 -8.92 3.81
C ASP A 175 -1.78 -8.27 4.33
N GLU A 176 -1.46 -7.07 3.84
CA GLU A 176 -0.29 -6.29 4.22
C GLU A 176 -0.58 -4.78 4.07
N ILE A 177 -0.04 -3.97 4.99
CA ILE A 177 -0.10 -2.51 4.94
C ILE A 177 1.35 -2.01 4.95
N VAL A 178 1.71 -1.21 3.95
CA VAL A 178 3.05 -0.65 3.76
C VAL A 178 3.03 0.85 4.07
N PRO A 179 3.26 1.28 5.32
CA PRO A 179 3.46 2.68 5.66
C PRO A 179 4.64 3.28 4.90
N MET A 180 4.41 4.41 4.24
CA MET A 180 5.41 5.16 3.49
C MET A 180 6.11 6.18 4.38
N TYR A 181 7.34 5.86 4.76
CA TYR A 181 8.21 6.64 5.66
C TYR A 181 9.21 7.50 4.89
N PHE A 182 8.73 8.20 3.87
CA PHE A 182 9.53 9.12 3.05
C PHE A 182 8.67 10.34 2.68
N ARG A 183 9.30 11.42 2.22
CA ARG A 183 8.67 12.73 1.91
C ARG A 183 7.90 13.36 3.08
N LEU A 184 8.25 13.00 4.31
CA LEU A 184 7.62 13.50 5.54
C LEU A 184 7.98 14.96 5.86
N LYS A 185 8.97 15.53 5.18
CA LYS A 185 9.45 16.91 5.38
C LYS A 185 9.70 17.21 6.86
N GLN A 186 9.12 18.28 7.42
CA GLN A 186 9.31 18.70 8.80
C GLN A 186 8.82 17.64 9.82
N ALA A 187 7.89 16.76 9.44
CA ALA A 187 7.35 15.73 10.33
C ALA A 187 8.28 14.51 10.50
N ARG A 188 9.39 14.41 9.75
CA ARG A 188 10.27 13.22 9.78
C ARG A 188 10.78 12.88 11.18
N GLN A 189 11.22 13.89 11.94
CA GLN A 189 11.76 13.65 13.30
C GLN A 189 10.69 13.13 14.25
N ASP A 190 9.47 13.65 14.16
CA ASP A 190 8.35 13.18 15.00
C ASP A 190 8.02 11.72 14.72
N TYR A 191 8.00 11.30 13.45
CA TYR A 191 7.77 9.89 13.12
C TYR A 191 8.94 8.99 13.51
N ILE A 192 10.20 9.47 13.50
CA ILE A 192 11.35 8.72 14.03
C ILE A 192 11.17 8.47 15.53
N LEU A 193 10.81 9.50 16.30
CA LEU A 193 10.57 9.37 17.75
C LEU A 193 9.38 8.45 18.06
N ARG A 194 8.31 8.50 17.26
CA ARG A 194 7.19 7.55 17.41
C ARG A 194 7.62 6.13 17.09
N SER A 195 8.39 5.95 16.02
CA SER A 195 8.86 4.64 15.57
C SER A 195 9.85 3.99 16.54
N SER A 196 10.63 4.78 17.29
CA SER A 196 11.53 4.24 18.31
C SER A 196 10.79 3.60 19.50
N VAL A 197 9.57 4.05 19.77
CA VAL A 197 8.67 3.47 20.79
C VAL A 197 7.89 2.29 20.22
N GLY A 198 7.52 2.37 18.93
CA GLY A 198 6.84 1.31 18.19
C GLY A 198 5.70 1.84 17.32
N VAL A 199 5.32 1.06 16.30
CA VAL A 199 4.20 1.39 15.39
C VAL A 199 2.87 1.16 16.11
N SER A 200 2.02 2.20 16.22
CA SER A 200 0.81 2.15 17.05
C SER A 200 -0.34 1.35 16.45
N GLU A 201 -0.40 1.23 15.11
CA GLU A 201 -1.27 0.30 14.40
C GLU A 201 -0.53 -1.02 14.17
N PRO A 202 -0.89 -2.13 14.86
CA PRO A 202 -0.16 -3.39 14.78
C PRO A 202 -0.05 -3.95 13.36
N ARG A 203 -1.05 -3.72 12.50
CA ARG A 203 -1.02 -4.22 11.12
C ARG A 203 0.03 -3.50 10.25
N CYS A 204 0.40 -2.27 10.61
CA CYS A 204 1.49 -1.54 9.98
C CYS A 204 2.88 -2.00 10.44
N ALA A 205 2.99 -2.89 11.44
CA ALA A 205 4.28 -3.37 11.94
C ALA A 205 4.86 -4.55 11.13
N THR A 206 4.29 -4.86 9.97
CA THR A 206 4.64 -6.04 9.15
C THR A 206 5.39 -5.68 7.87
N ALA A 207 5.36 -4.42 7.47
CA ALA A 207 6.08 -3.89 6.32
C ALA A 207 6.32 -2.38 6.47
N TYR A 208 7.23 -1.83 5.67
CA TYR A 208 7.50 -0.40 5.64
C TYR A 208 8.11 0.02 4.30
N GLY A 209 7.83 1.26 3.89
CA GLY A 209 8.36 1.89 2.70
C GLY A 209 9.36 3.00 3.02
N VAL A 210 10.51 3.03 2.35
CA VAL A 210 11.50 4.12 2.40
C VAL A 210 11.91 4.50 0.98
N ALA A 211 12.40 5.72 0.77
CA ALA A 211 12.94 6.12 -0.53
C ALA A 211 14.47 5.93 -0.57
N ASP A 212 15.01 5.58 -1.75
CA ASP A 212 16.46 5.45 -1.96
C ASP A 212 17.20 6.81 -2.09
N ASP A 213 16.45 7.90 -2.14
CA ASP A 213 16.94 9.28 -2.30
C ASP A 213 16.74 10.12 -1.04
N GLU A 214 16.52 9.49 0.11
CA GLU A 214 16.48 10.12 1.43
C GLU A 214 17.49 9.47 2.39
N PRO A 215 17.93 10.19 3.44
CA PRO A 215 18.73 9.58 4.50
C PRO A 215 18.04 8.37 5.13
N ASP A 216 18.82 7.37 5.51
CA ASP A 216 18.31 6.22 6.25
C ASP A 216 17.62 6.64 7.56
N TRP A 217 16.69 5.81 8.00
CA TRP A 217 16.05 5.97 9.30
C TRP A 217 17.03 5.59 10.41
N SER A 218 17.15 6.43 11.43
CA SER A 218 18.02 6.19 12.59
C SER A 218 17.47 5.15 13.58
N VAL A 219 16.34 4.53 13.24
CA VAL A 219 15.64 3.52 14.01
C VAL A 219 15.30 2.35 13.11
N VAL A 220 15.25 1.14 13.67
CA VAL A 220 14.87 -0.06 12.94
C VAL A 220 13.35 -0.05 12.74
N LEU A 221 12.91 -0.05 11.48
CA LEU A 221 11.50 -0.22 11.13
C LEU A 221 11.20 -1.73 10.98
N PRO A 222 10.08 -2.23 11.53
CA PRO A 222 9.79 -3.66 11.56
C PRO A 222 9.21 -4.16 10.23
N GLY A 223 9.51 -5.41 9.88
CA GLY A 223 8.85 -6.13 8.79
C GLY A 223 9.55 -6.04 7.44
N ARG A 224 8.79 -6.29 6.37
CA ARG A 224 9.27 -6.30 4.98
C ARG A 224 9.61 -4.89 4.49
N ARG A 225 10.78 -4.71 3.91
CA ARG A 225 11.24 -3.42 3.40
C ARG A 225 10.80 -3.21 1.95
N TYR A 226 10.23 -2.06 1.66
CA TYR A 226 9.97 -1.57 0.31
C TYR A 226 10.84 -0.35 0.05
N VAL A 227 11.70 -0.41 -0.96
CA VAL A 227 12.58 0.70 -1.36
C VAL A 227 11.98 1.37 -2.59
N PHE A 228 11.41 2.56 -2.41
CA PHE A 228 10.87 3.39 -3.46
C PHE A 228 12.01 4.04 -4.22
N LEU A 229 12.28 3.51 -5.41
CA LEU A 229 13.35 4.01 -6.27
C LEU A 229 12.99 5.41 -6.73
N GLY A 230 13.86 6.37 -6.42
CA GLY A 230 13.55 7.77 -6.35
C GLY A 230 13.06 8.37 -7.66
N GLN A 231 12.50 9.56 -7.54
CA GLN A 231 12.26 10.45 -8.66
C GLN A 231 13.57 11.21 -8.98
N ARG A 232 14.61 10.53 -9.49
CA ARG A 232 15.68 11.26 -10.17
C ARG A 232 15.10 11.86 -11.46
N GLY A 233 14.52 13.07 -11.37
CA GLY A 233 13.90 13.73 -12.50
C GLY A 233 12.77 14.73 -12.26
N ARG A 234 12.83 15.58 -11.23
CA ARG A 234 12.40 16.99 -11.37
C ARG A 234 13.44 17.85 -10.66
N PRO A 235 14.30 18.60 -11.39
CA PRO A 235 14.96 19.74 -10.80
C PRO A 235 13.89 20.61 -10.18
N ASN A 236 14.17 21.17 -9.00
CA ASN A 236 13.38 22.25 -8.43
C ASN A 236 12.93 23.18 -9.56
N ALA A 237 11.62 23.38 -9.70
CA ALA A 237 11.15 24.58 -10.37
C ALA A 237 11.83 25.74 -9.63
N ASP A 238 12.65 26.45 -10.39
CA ASP A 238 13.52 27.55 -10.00
C ASP A 238 12.86 28.50 -8.98
N PRO A 239 13.47 28.74 -7.79
CA PRO A 239 12.96 29.72 -6.84
C PRO A 239 13.16 31.18 -7.29
N GLN A 240 13.79 31.46 -8.44
CA GLN A 240 14.17 32.81 -8.87
C GLN A 240 13.32 33.43 -9.99
N ARG A 241 11.99 33.24 -9.98
CA ARG A 241 11.08 34.16 -10.69
C ARG A 241 10.16 34.89 -9.71
N SER A 242 10.78 35.70 -8.87
CA SER A 242 10.10 36.69 -8.01
C SER A 242 10.99 37.92 -7.85
N SER A 243 11.37 38.52 -8.98
CA SER A 243 11.88 39.89 -9.02
C SER A 243 11.95 40.32 -10.47
N LEU A 244 10.95 41.11 -10.88
CA LEU A 244 11.03 42.27 -11.78
C LEU A 244 9.59 42.83 -11.90
N PRO A 245 9.45 44.15 -11.87
CA PRO A 245 9.27 44.90 -13.11
C PRO A 245 10.61 45.30 -13.73
#